data_AF-A0A3L6D6W3-F1
#
_entry.id   AF-A0A3L6D6W3-F1
#
_cell.length_a   1.000
_cell.length_b   1.000
_cell.length_c   1.000
_cell.angle_alpha   90.00
_cell.angle_beta   90.00
_cell.angle_gamma   90.00
#
_symmetry.space_group_name_H-M   'P 1'
#
loop_
_entity.id
_entity.type
_entity.pdbx_description
1 polymer ?
#
loop_
_entity_poly.entity_id
_entity_poly.type
_entity_poly.pdbx_seq_one_letter_code
_entity_poly.pdbx_strand_id
1 'polypeptide(L)'
;MASQAIESHRAGAEVFTGDAVCRKKSIELLEELGLPKGLLPMEDIQEFGYNRETGFMWLVQGKKKVEHTFKKIKQTVSYAAEVTAFTEKGKLRKITGRQDQGADALA
;
A
#
# COMPACT_ATOMS: atom_id res chain seq x y z
N MET A 1 17.76 6.00 -14.61
CA MET A 1 16.73 7.03 -14.93
C MET A 1 15.30 6.66 -14.46
N ALA A 2 15.08 5.58 -13.70
CA ALA A 2 13.74 5.22 -13.19
C ALA A 2 13.41 5.81 -11.80
N SER A 3 14.40 6.32 -11.07
CA SER A 3 14.25 6.82 -9.70
C SER A 3 13.61 8.22 -9.60
N GLN A 4 13.84 9.11 -10.58
CA GLN A 4 13.32 10.50 -10.54
C GLN A 4 11.79 10.60 -10.73
N ALA A 5 11.18 9.62 -11.41
CA ALA A 5 9.74 9.64 -11.68
C ALA A 5 8.91 9.40 -10.40
N ILE A 6 9.36 8.49 -9.52
CA ILE A 6 8.65 8.18 -8.28
C ILE A 6 8.80 9.33 -7.26
N GLU A 7 9.98 9.95 -7.21
CA GLU A 7 10.26 11.06 -6.30
C GLU A 7 9.44 12.31 -6.64
N SER A 8 9.22 12.57 -7.94
CA SER A 8 8.34 13.65 -8.40
C SER A 8 6.89 13.48 -7.95
N HIS A 9 6.41 12.23 -7.79
CA HIS A 9 5.07 11.96 -7.26
C HIS A 9 4.98 12.10 -5.74
N ARG A 10 6.11 12.14 -5.01
CA ARG A 10 6.11 12.44 -3.57
C ARG A 10 6.07 13.94 -3.29
N ALA A 11 6.43 14.78 -4.26
CA ALA A 11 6.35 16.23 -4.12
C ALA A 11 4.89 16.66 -3.90
N GLY A 12 4.64 17.44 -2.84
CA GLY A 12 3.30 17.91 -2.47
C GLY A 12 2.39 16.85 -1.83
N ALA A 13 2.89 15.63 -1.61
CA ALA A 13 2.13 14.58 -0.97
C ALA A 13 1.99 14.81 0.54
N GLU A 14 0.85 14.40 1.10
CA GLU A 14 0.64 14.35 2.52
C GLU A 14 1.36 13.12 3.09
N VAL A 15 2.41 13.34 3.89
CA VAL A 15 3.18 12.28 4.54
C VAL A 15 2.87 12.26 6.02
N PHE A 16 2.47 11.09 6.50
CA PHE A 16 2.15 10.82 7.88
C PHE A 16 3.13 9.79 8.42
N THR A 17 3.57 9.98 9.66
CA THR A 17 4.44 9.03 10.36
C THR A 17 3.75 8.54 11.63
N GLY A 18 3.97 7.27 11.96
CA GLY A 18 3.43 6.61 13.14
C GLY A 18 2.20 5.73 12.87
N ASP A 19 2.23 4.50 13.40
CA ASP A 19 1.28 3.42 13.11
C ASP A 19 -0.19 3.84 13.25
N ALA A 20 -0.56 4.50 14.36
CA ALA A 20 -1.94 4.92 14.61
C ALA A 20 -2.45 5.94 13.57
N VAL A 21 -1.63 6.93 13.21
CA VAL A 21 -2.01 7.99 12.26
C VAL A 21 -2.04 7.43 10.84
N CYS A 22 -1.01 6.69 10.45
CA CYS A 22 -0.92 6.04 9.15
C CYS A 22 -2.12 5.12 8.90
N ARG A 23 -2.46 4.24 9.85
CA ARG A 23 -3.64 3.37 9.75
C ARG A 23 -4.93 4.17 9.56
N LYS A 24 -5.14 5.21 10.37
CA LYS A 24 -6.33 6.05 10.28
C LYS A 24 -6.42 6.70 8.90
N LYS A 25 -5.33 7.31 8.42
CA LYS A 25 -5.27 7.99 7.12
C LYS A 25 -5.44 7.04 5.94
N SER A 26 -4.84 5.86 5.99
CA SER A 26 -5.04 4.83 4.98
C SER A 26 -6.49 4.35 4.93
N ILE A 27 -7.15 4.18 6.09
CA ILE A 27 -8.58 3.80 6.15
C ILE A 27 -9.47 4.90 5.58
N GLU A 28 -9.25 6.16 5.99
CA GLU A 28 -9.97 7.33 5.47
C GLU A 28 -9.86 7.38 3.94
N LEU A 29 -8.65 7.23 3.41
CA LEU A 29 -8.41 7.25 1.97
C LEU A 29 -9.09 6.08 1.24
N LEU A 30 -9.00 4.86 1.77
CA LEU A 30 -9.68 3.71 1.18
C LEU A 30 -11.20 3.93 1.17
N GLU A 31 -11.77 4.51 2.22
CA GLU A 31 -13.19 4.85 2.32
C GLU A 31 -13.58 5.94 1.32
N GLU A 32 -12.79 7.01 1.20
CA GLU A 32 -12.96 8.06 0.17
C GLU A 32 -12.97 7.46 -1.26
N LEU A 33 -12.15 6.44 -1.50
CA LEU A 33 -12.04 5.76 -2.79
C LEU A 33 -13.07 4.64 -3.00
N GLY A 34 -13.84 4.27 -1.97
CA GLY A 34 -14.79 3.15 -2.02
C GLY A 34 -14.12 1.77 -2.00
N LEU A 35 -12.91 1.67 -1.46
CA LEU A 35 -12.11 0.45 -1.37
C LEU A 35 -12.28 -0.26 -0.02
N PRO A 36 -12.12 -1.59 0.00
CA PRO A 36 -12.20 -2.35 1.25
C PRO A 36 -11.02 -2.02 2.18
N LYS A 37 -11.32 -1.73 3.45
CA LYS A 37 -10.36 -1.35 4.51
C LYS A 37 -9.28 -2.41 4.81
N GLY A 38 -9.47 -3.65 4.32
CA GLY A 38 -8.52 -4.77 4.45
C GLY A 38 -7.67 -5.04 3.21
N LEU A 39 -7.59 -4.10 2.27
CA LEU A 39 -6.80 -4.28 1.04
C LEU A 39 -5.29 -4.24 1.32
N LEU A 40 -4.86 -3.48 2.32
CA LEU A 40 -3.46 -3.25 2.67
C LEU A 40 -3.15 -3.82 4.07
N PRO A 41 -1.90 -4.24 4.31
CA PRO A 41 -1.45 -4.61 5.64
C PRO A 41 -1.40 -3.38 6.54
N MET A 42 -2.32 -3.32 7.50
CA MET A 42 -2.41 -2.26 8.48
C MET A 42 -1.64 -2.65 9.74
N GLU A 43 -0.36 -3.02 9.61
CA GLU A 43 0.45 -3.44 10.75
C GLU A 43 1.87 -2.86 10.70
N ASP A 44 2.28 -2.24 11.80
CA ASP A 44 3.62 -1.65 11.97
C ASP A 44 3.95 -0.65 10.87
N ILE A 45 3.00 0.25 10.58
CA ILE A 45 3.17 1.26 9.53
C ILE A 45 4.01 2.40 10.07
N GLN A 46 5.21 2.57 9.53
CA GLN A 46 6.10 3.65 9.93
C GLN A 46 5.76 4.95 9.22
N GLU A 47 5.46 4.85 7.93
CA GLU A 47 5.18 6.01 7.08
C GLU A 47 4.06 5.69 6.10
N PHE A 48 3.16 6.64 5.90
CA PHE A 48 2.14 6.61 4.88
C PHE A 48 2.14 7.93 4.14
N GLY A 49 2.30 7.88 2.83
CA GLY A 49 2.25 9.06 1.98
C GLY A 49 1.15 8.96 0.94
N TYR A 50 0.45 10.07 0.71
CA TYR A 50 -0.54 10.17 -0.35
C TYR A 50 -0.49 11.51 -1.07
N ASN A 51 -0.32 11.45 -2.39
CA ASN A 51 -0.43 12.58 -3.29
C ASN A 51 -1.84 12.61 -3.89
N ARG A 52 -2.64 13.59 -3.47
CA ARG A 52 -3.99 13.84 -4.01
C ARG A 52 -3.98 14.29 -5.47
N GLU A 53 -2.94 14.99 -5.91
CA GLU A 53 -2.83 15.51 -7.29
C GLU A 53 -2.60 14.39 -8.31
N THR A 54 -1.69 13.47 -7.99
CA THR A 54 -1.32 12.37 -8.90
C THR A 54 -2.04 11.05 -8.56
N GLY A 55 -2.72 10.99 -7.42
CA GLY A 55 -3.26 9.75 -6.87
C GLY A 55 -2.17 8.75 -6.48
N PHE A 56 -0.94 9.18 -6.20
CA PHE A 56 0.15 8.27 -5.84
C PHE A 56 0.16 8.06 -4.33
N MET A 57 0.16 6.81 -3.88
CA MET A 57 0.33 6.47 -2.47
C MET A 57 1.55 5.58 -2.25
N TRP A 58 2.12 5.67 -1.06
CA TRP A 58 3.09 4.72 -0.58
C TRP A 58 2.92 4.45 0.91
N LEU A 59 3.39 3.28 1.32
CA LEU A 59 3.28 2.79 2.67
C LEU A 59 4.58 2.07 3.01
N VAL A 60 5.22 2.53 4.08
CA VAL A 60 6.46 1.95 4.60
C VAL A 60 6.13 1.25 5.91
N GLN A 61 6.45 -0.04 5.95
CA GLN A 61 6.26 -0.90 7.10
C GLN A 61 7.59 -1.07 7.84
N GLY A 62 7.57 -1.11 9.17
CA GLY A 62 8.75 -1.37 9.99
C GLY A 62 9.28 -2.79 9.81
N LYS A 63 8.42 -3.72 9.39
CA LYS A 63 8.78 -5.10 9.08
C LYS A 63 9.27 -5.23 7.64
N LYS A 64 10.37 -5.99 7.48
CA LYS A 64 10.96 -6.26 6.15
C LYS A 64 10.01 -6.97 5.17
N LYS A 65 9.09 -7.79 5.70
CA LYS A 65 8.09 -8.52 4.94
C LYS A 65 6.85 -8.68 5.82
N VAL A 66 5.68 -8.34 5.28
CA VAL A 66 4.39 -8.51 5.96
C VAL A 66 3.50 -9.41 5.14
N GLU A 67 3.09 -10.52 5.72
CA GLU A 67 2.20 -11.48 5.08
C GLU A 67 0.75 -11.17 5.47
N HIS A 68 -0.10 -10.98 4.47
CA HIS A 68 -1.52 -10.74 4.65
C HIS A 68 -2.30 -11.91 4.04
N THR A 69 -3.04 -12.62 4.88
CA THR A 69 -3.94 -13.67 4.41
C THR A 69 -5.34 -13.12 4.23
N PHE A 70 -5.78 -13.03 2.98
CA PHE A 70 -7.15 -12.72 2.64
C PHE A 70 -8.05 -13.91 2.97
N LYS A 71 -8.57 -13.95 4.21
CA LYS A 71 -9.41 -15.07 4.71
C LYS A 71 -10.61 -15.38 3.82
N LYS A 72 -11.19 -14.37 3.15
CA LYS A 72 -12.34 -14.54 2.24
C LYS A 72 -12.02 -15.38 1.01
N ILE A 73 -10.79 -15.34 0.51
CA ILE A 73 -10.34 -16.04 -0.70
C ILE A 73 -9.22 -17.05 -0.42
N LYS A 74 -8.87 -17.27 0.86
CA LYS A 74 -7.78 -18.14 1.33
C LYS A 74 -6.43 -17.91 0.64
N GLN A 75 -6.17 -16.69 0.18
CA GLN A 75 -4.94 -16.32 -0.51
C GLN A 75 -4.01 -15.57 0.44
N THR A 76 -2.73 -15.97 0.48
CA THR A 76 -1.70 -15.26 1.25
C THR A 76 -0.86 -14.42 0.30
N VAL A 77 -0.72 -13.15 0.65
CA VAL A 77 0.02 -12.17 -0.14
C VAL A 77 1.11 -11.60 0.73
N SER A 78 2.33 -11.55 0.20
CA SER A 78 3.47 -10.92 0.85
C SER A 78 3.60 -9.48 0.39
N TYR A 79 3.75 -8.56 1.33
CA TYR A 79 4.08 -7.16 1.07
C TYR A 79 5.52 -6.89 1.47
N ALA A 80 6.23 -6.13 0.65
CA ALA A 80 7.57 -5.62 0.92
C ALA A 80 7.52 -4.51 1.98
N ALA A 81 8.70 -4.16 2.51
CA ALA A 81 8.83 -3.06 3.47
C ALA A 81 8.30 -1.73 2.91
N GLU A 82 8.52 -1.45 1.63
CA GLU A 82 7.91 -0.31 0.93
C GLU A 82 6.91 -0.83 -0.11
N VAL A 83 5.66 -0.38 0.01
CA VAL A 83 4.58 -0.67 -0.93
C VAL A 83 4.15 0.64 -1.56
N THR A 84 4.10 0.69 -2.88
CA THR A 84 3.63 1.88 -3.61
C THR A 84 2.47 1.51 -4.53
N ALA A 85 1.53 2.41 -4.72
CA ALA A 85 0.39 2.19 -5.59
C ALA A 85 -0.18 3.50 -6.11
N PHE A 86 -0.90 3.43 -7.23
CA PHE A 86 -1.68 4.55 -7.74
C PHE A 86 -3.16 4.29 -7.46
N THR A 87 -3.85 5.26 -6.88
CA THR A 87 -5.29 5.26 -6.64
C THR A 87 -6.02 5.80 -7.85
N GLU A 88 -6.99 5.04 -8.34
CA GLU A 88 -8.02 5.51 -9.25
C GLU A 88 -9.39 5.36 -8.58
N LYS A 89 -10.40 6.00 -9.17
CA LYS A 89 -11.79 5.90 -8.70
C LYS A 89 -12.22 4.43 -8.56
N GLY A 90 -12.33 3.95 -7.32
CA GLY A 90 -12.75 2.58 -6.99
C GLY A 90 -11.68 1.47 -7.12
N LYS A 91 -10.41 1.77 -7.43
CA LYS A 91 -9.36 0.72 -7.60
C LYS A 91 -7.93 1.23 -7.38
N LEU A 92 -7.05 0.33 -6.94
CA LEU A 92 -5.61 0.54 -6.94
C LEU A 92 -4.99 -0.01 -8.24
N ARG A 93 -4.04 0.72 -8.82
CA ARG A 93 -3.26 0.34 -10.00
C ARG A 93 -1.77 0.40 -9.71
N LYS A 94 -1.00 -0.35 -10.50
CA LYS A 94 0.48 -0.36 -10.46
C LYS A 94 1.02 -0.54 -9.02
N ILE A 95 0.42 -1.48 -8.29
CA ILE A 95 0.87 -1.81 -6.94
C ILE A 95 2.25 -2.47 -7.05
N THR A 96 3.25 -1.86 -6.43
CA THR A 96 4.62 -2.34 -6.35
C THR A 96 4.90 -2.77 -4.92
N GLY A 97 5.76 -3.78 -4.73
CA GLY A 97 6.04 -4.33 -3.41
C GLY A 97 4.96 -5.30 -2.92
N ARG A 98 4.06 -5.77 -3.80
CA ARG A 98 3.17 -6.90 -3.53
C ARG A 98 3.70 -8.13 -4.27
N GLN A 99 4.04 -9.17 -3.53
CA GLN A 99 4.39 -10.48 -4.06
C GLN A 99 3.26 -11.46 -3.71
N ASP A 100 2.55 -11.93 -4.73
CA ASP A 100 1.51 -12.93 -4.55
C ASP A 100 2.17 -14.30 -4.30
N GLN A 101 1.93 -14.91 -3.14
CA GLN A 101 2.34 -16.30 -2.88
C GLN A 101 1.28 -17.21 -3.49
N GLY A 102 1.27 -17.26 -4.82
CA GLY A 102 0.22 -17.90 -5.60
C GLY A 102 0.72 -18.44 -6.94
N ALA A 103 1.91 -19.03 -6.97
CA ALA A 103 2.39 -19.92 -8.05
C ALA A 103 3.73 -20.60 -7.67
N ASP A 104 3.75 -21.42 -6.62
CA ASP A 104 4.78 -22.48 -6.48
C ASP A 104 4.26 -23.59 -5.54
N ALA A 105 3.06 -24.10 -5.82
CA ALA A 105 2.53 -25.28 -5.17
C ALA A 105 1.96 -26.20 -6.25
N LEU A 106 2.86 -26.88 -6.95
CA LEU A 106 2.71 -28.22 -7.54
C LEU A 106 4.07 -28.59 -8.16
N ALA A 107 4.99 -29.04 -7.30
CA ALA A 107 6.07 -29.96 -7.63
C ALA A 107 5.85 -31.24 -6.83
#